data_AF-A0A9P7ST58-F1
#
_entry.id   AF-A0A9P7ST58-F1
#
_cell.length_a   1.000
_cell.length_b   1.000
_cell.length_c   1.000
_cell.angle_alpha   90.00
_cell.angle_beta   90.00
_cell.angle_gamma   90.00
#
_symmetry.space_group_name_H-M   'P 1'
#
loop_
_entity.id
_entity.type
_entity.pdbx_description
1 polymer ?
#
loop_
_entity_poly.entity_id
_entity_poly.type
_entity_poly.pdbx_seq_one_letter_code
_entity_poly.pdbx_strand_id
1 'polypeptide(L)'
;MAHYGRLDIGVPVPEGGGYLGTLNVYHELHCLKRLHQYMYPEYYFKDLTPKQHEMNRLHNEHCIDFLRQSSMCHGDIGLITFEWHDNSRIPVANATKHQCVNWQKLDDWTRARSVDMMKPGWLVHPLFADENAGKTVAANASQASPIPTDRATRLERWIPTGIWGRAITQANEYVL
;
A
#
# COMPACT_ATOMS: atom_id res chain seq x y z
N MET A 1 -16.93 -10.16 -5.88
CA MET A 1 -16.39 -11.42 -5.31
C MET A 1 -16.72 -12.66 -6.11
N ALA A 2 -17.99 -12.91 -6.47
CA ALA A 2 -18.36 -14.05 -7.34
C ALA A 2 -17.60 -14.04 -8.67
N HIS A 3 -17.50 -12.88 -9.33
CA HIS A 3 -16.73 -12.69 -10.56
C HIS A 3 -15.25 -13.10 -10.44
N TYR A 4 -14.67 -12.96 -9.25
CA TYR A 4 -13.26 -13.32 -9.00
C TYR A 4 -13.09 -14.76 -8.50
N GLY A 5 -14.18 -15.53 -8.31
CA GLY A 5 -14.13 -16.88 -7.76
C GLY A 5 -13.65 -16.92 -6.30
N ARG A 6 -13.93 -15.88 -5.49
CA ARG A 6 -13.41 -15.73 -4.12
C ARG A 6 -14.50 -15.63 -3.05
N LEU A 7 -15.66 -16.26 -3.27
CA LEU A 7 -16.78 -16.16 -2.31
C LEU A 7 -16.49 -16.87 -0.98
N ASP A 8 -15.70 -17.94 -1.05
CA ASP A 8 -15.29 -18.83 0.04
C ASP A 8 -14.09 -18.31 0.84
N ILE A 9 -13.18 -17.59 0.19
CA ILE A 9 -11.95 -17.06 0.81
C ILE A 9 -12.00 -15.55 1.10
N GLY A 10 -13.03 -14.84 0.64
CA GLY A 10 -13.17 -13.41 0.87
C GLY A 10 -13.48 -13.09 2.34
N VAL A 11 -12.96 -11.98 2.85
CA VAL A 11 -13.30 -11.48 4.20
C VAL A 11 -14.59 -10.67 4.13
N PRO A 12 -15.72 -11.16 4.67
CA PRO A 12 -16.99 -10.45 4.61
C PRO A 12 -17.01 -9.27 5.59
N VAL A 13 -17.78 -8.23 5.27
CA VAL A 13 -18.09 -7.16 6.22
C VAL A 13 -19.10 -7.68 7.25
N PRO A 14 -18.81 -7.63 8.56
CA PRO A 14 -19.70 -8.21 9.58
C PRO A 14 -21.11 -7.64 9.59
N GLU A 15 -21.24 -6.34 9.29
CA GLU A 15 -22.52 -5.61 9.28
C GLU A 15 -23.34 -5.84 8.00
N GLY A 16 -22.88 -6.73 7.12
CA GLY A 16 -23.37 -6.84 5.75
C GLY A 16 -22.77 -5.73 4.86
N GLY A 17 -23.01 -5.82 3.55
CA GLY A 17 -22.52 -4.82 2.59
C GLY A 17 -21.32 -5.26 1.73
N GLY A 18 -20.98 -6.56 1.73
CA GLY A 18 -20.02 -7.14 0.78
C GLY A 18 -18.78 -7.70 1.46
N TYR A 19 -17.63 -7.49 0.82
CA TYR A 19 -16.34 -8.05 1.24
C TYR A 19 -15.28 -6.96 1.24
N LEU A 20 -14.33 -7.07 2.17
CA LEU A 20 -13.22 -6.14 2.28
C LEU A 20 -12.25 -6.31 1.08
N GLY A 21 -11.84 -5.20 0.49
CA GLY A 21 -10.83 -5.16 -0.55
C GLY A 21 -10.10 -3.82 -0.63
N THR A 22 -9.15 -3.70 -1.54
CA THR A 22 -8.45 -2.46 -1.86
C THR A 22 -8.14 -2.41 -3.36
N LEU A 23 -7.99 -1.22 -3.93
CA LEU A 23 -7.52 -1.09 -5.31
C LEU A 23 -6.01 -1.33 -5.35
N ASN A 24 -5.52 -1.97 -6.42
CA ASN A 24 -4.11 -2.29 -6.59
C ASN A 24 -3.20 -1.07 -6.41
N VAL A 25 -3.58 0.10 -6.93
CA VAL A 25 -2.78 1.33 -6.82
C VAL A 25 -2.51 1.74 -5.36
N TYR A 26 -3.44 1.51 -4.43
CA TYR A 26 -3.19 1.80 -3.01
C TYR A 26 -2.27 0.77 -2.36
N HIS A 27 -2.29 -0.48 -2.84
CA HIS A 27 -1.33 -1.48 -2.43
C HIS A 27 0.07 -1.19 -3.01
N GLU A 28 0.18 -0.72 -4.25
CA GLU A 28 1.46 -0.28 -4.83
C GLU A 28 2.06 0.90 -4.04
N LEU A 29 1.24 1.90 -3.72
CA LEU A 29 1.65 3.03 -2.90
C LEU A 29 2.05 2.62 -1.48
N HIS A 30 1.43 1.58 -0.92
CA HIS A 30 1.89 0.96 0.33
C HIS A 30 3.30 0.42 0.20
N CYS A 31 3.53 -0.41 -0.82
CA CYS A 31 4.79 -1.08 -1.03
C CYS A 31 5.90 -0.05 -1.16
N LEU A 32 5.67 1.03 -1.91
CA LEU A 32 6.60 2.15 -2.02
C LEU A 32 6.88 2.82 -0.66
N LYS A 33 5.84 3.06 0.16
CA LYS A 33 6.01 3.59 1.52
C LYS A 33 6.85 2.65 2.39
N ARG A 34 6.59 1.34 2.35
CA ARG A 34 7.27 0.33 3.18
C ARG A 34 8.74 0.20 2.79
N LEU A 35 9.03 0.19 1.49
CA LEU A 35 10.41 0.20 0.98
C LEU A 35 11.16 1.46 1.40
N HIS A 36 10.50 2.62 1.36
CA HIS A 36 11.08 3.85 1.87
C HIS A 36 11.42 3.76 3.36
N GLN A 37 10.48 3.29 4.18
CA GLN A 37 10.73 3.12 5.61
C GLN A 37 11.87 2.12 5.88
N TYR A 38 11.97 1.07 5.07
CA TYR A 38 13.03 0.07 5.16
C TYR A 38 14.44 0.64 4.86
N MET A 39 14.53 1.73 4.09
CA MET A 39 15.81 2.44 3.88
C MET A 39 16.26 3.27 5.10
N TYR A 40 15.37 3.52 6.07
CA TYR A 40 15.65 4.32 7.26
C TYR A 40 15.32 3.54 8.55
N PRO A 41 15.93 2.37 8.78
CA PRO A 41 15.60 1.51 9.91
C PRO A 41 15.82 2.18 11.26
N GLU A 42 16.81 3.07 11.37
CA GLU A 42 17.12 3.75 12.63
C GLU A 42 16.06 4.78 13.04
N TYR A 43 15.23 5.19 12.08
CA TYR A 43 14.11 6.08 12.30
C TYR A 43 12.81 5.30 12.52
N TYR A 44 12.51 4.33 11.64
CA TYR A 44 11.21 3.65 11.63
C TYR A 44 11.15 2.37 12.46
N PHE A 45 12.30 1.74 12.72
CA PHE A 45 12.40 0.36 13.23
C PHE A 45 13.44 0.20 14.34
N LYS A 46 13.77 1.29 15.04
CA LYS A 46 14.82 1.33 16.08
C LYS A 46 14.66 0.27 17.17
N ASP A 47 13.42 0.02 17.58
CA ASP A 47 13.09 -0.83 18.74
C ASP A 47 12.50 -2.19 18.34
N LEU A 48 12.73 -2.65 17.10
CA LEU A 48 12.25 -3.97 16.67
C LEU A 48 13.13 -5.10 17.21
N THR A 49 12.49 -6.18 17.62
CA THR A 49 13.18 -7.45 17.91
C THR A 49 13.73 -8.08 16.61
N PRO A 50 14.72 -9.01 16.70
CA PRO A 50 15.22 -9.71 15.52
C PRO A 50 14.13 -10.41 14.70
N LYS A 51 13.13 -11.00 15.38
CA LYS A 51 11.97 -11.62 14.72
C LYS A 51 11.12 -10.59 13.97
N GLN A 52 10.90 -9.40 14.54
CA GLN A 52 10.15 -8.34 13.87
C GLN A 52 10.92 -7.76 12.69
N HIS A 53 12.25 -7.63 12.79
CA HIS A 53 13.09 -7.26 11.65
C HIS A 53 12.94 -8.26 10.50
N GLU A 54 12.99 -9.57 10.80
CA GLU A 54 12.82 -10.60 9.78
C GLU A 54 11.43 -10.57 9.13
N MET A 55 10.37 -10.41 9.92
CA MET A 55 9.01 -10.22 9.39
C MET A 55 8.91 -8.98 8.50
N ASN A 56 9.61 -7.90 8.87
CA ASN A 56 9.66 -6.67 8.09
C ASN A 56 10.40 -6.89 6.77
N ARG A 57 11.51 -7.62 6.77
CA ARG A 57 12.27 -8.01 5.57
C ARG A 57 11.39 -8.82 4.61
N LEU A 58 10.75 -9.89 5.09
CA LEU A 58 9.85 -10.73 4.29
C LEU A 58 8.68 -9.94 3.69
N HIS A 59 8.11 -9.02 4.46
CA HIS A 59 7.05 -8.14 3.95
C HIS A 59 7.54 -7.24 2.81
N ASN A 60 8.77 -6.70 2.91
CA ASN A 60 9.36 -5.89 1.85
C ASN A 60 9.70 -6.72 0.59
N GLU A 61 10.11 -7.99 0.74
CA GLU A 61 10.29 -8.89 -0.40
C GLU A 61 8.97 -9.14 -1.15
N HIS A 62 7.88 -9.39 -0.41
CA HIS A 62 6.54 -9.47 -0.99
C HIS A 62 6.14 -8.17 -1.71
N CYS A 63 6.44 -7.01 -1.11
CA CYS A 63 6.18 -5.70 -1.72
C CYS A 63 6.92 -5.54 -3.05
N ILE A 64 8.20 -5.94 -3.13
CA ILE A 64 9.00 -5.87 -4.35
C ILE A 64 8.41 -6.77 -5.43
N ASP A 65 8.04 -8.01 -5.09
CA ASP A 65 7.44 -8.91 -6.08
C ASP A 65 6.06 -8.42 -6.55
N PHE A 66 5.23 -7.85 -5.65
CA PHE A 66 3.96 -7.25 -6.05
C PHE A 66 4.14 -6.07 -7.00
N LEU A 67 5.10 -5.16 -6.71
CA LEU A 67 5.43 -4.04 -7.60
C LEU A 67 5.97 -4.52 -8.95
N ARG A 68 6.79 -5.58 -8.96
CA ARG A 68 7.26 -6.21 -10.21
C ARG A 68 6.08 -6.76 -11.01
N GLN A 69 5.17 -7.50 -10.39
CA GLN A 69 3.98 -8.04 -11.06
C GLN A 69 3.09 -6.93 -11.62
N SER A 70 2.84 -5.87 -10.83
CA SER A 70 2.06 -4.71 -11.27
C SER A 70 2.74 -3.99 -12.44
N SER A 71 4.04 -3.73 -12.36
CA SER A 71 4.81 -3.10 -13.43
C SER A 71 4.72 -3.90 -14.74
N MET A 72 4.87 -5.22 -14.67
CA MET A 72 4.72 -6.09 -15.84
C MET A 72 3.28 -6.17 -16.35
N CYS A 73 2.29 -6.07 -15.46
CA CYS A 73 0.87 -6.09 -15.84
C CYS A 73 0.44 -4.79 -16.54
N HIS A 74 0.93 -3.64 -16.06
CA HIS A 74 0.62 -2.34 -16.66
C HIS A 74 1.45 -2.10 -17.93
N GLY A 75 2.70 -2.58 -17.98
CA GLY A 75 3.53 -2.60 -19.17
C GLY A 75 3.73 -1.23 -19.81
N ASP A 76 4.33 -0.28 -19.08
CA ASP A 76 4.55 1.07 -19.62
C ASP A 76 5.51 1.06 -20.83
N ILE A 77 4.99 1.46 -21.98
CA ILE A 77 5.73 1.51 -23.26
C ILE A 77 6.34 2.89 -23.53
N GLY A 78 6.25 3.84 -22.59
CA GLY A 78 6.90 5.13 -22.67
C GLY A 78 8.41 4.97 -22.85
N LEU A 79 8.94 5.45 -23.98
CA LEU A 79 10.36 5.29 -24.29
C LEU A 79 11.19 6.26 -23.44
N ILE A 80 12.05 5.71 -22.59
CA ILE A 80 13.13 6.43 -21.93
C ILE A 80 14.26 6.59 -22.94
N THR A 81 14.60 7.83 -23.28
CA THR A 81 15.74 8.15 -24.13
C THR A 81 16.94 8.57 -23.30
N PHE A 82 18.14 8.53 -23.87
CA PHE A 82 19.37 8.94 -23.19
C PHE A 82 19.90 10.24 -23.79
N GLU A 83 20.46 11.11 -22.94
CA GLU A 83 21.05 12.38 -23.35
C GLU A 83 22.46 12.58 -22.76
N TRP A 84 23.30 13.29 -23.50
CA TRP A 84 24.66 13.63 -23.10
C TRP A 84 24.65 14.92 -22.26
N HIS A 85 25.41 14.92 -21.16
CA HIS A 85 25.64 16.09 -20.32
C HIS A 85 27.14 16.38 -20.28
N ASP A 86 27.53 17.66 -20.31
CA ASP A 86 28.94 18.09 -20.34
C ASP A 86 29.75 17.64 -19.12
N ASN A 87 29.07 17.32 -18.01
CA ASN A 87 29.67 16.87 -16.75
C ASN A 87 29.61 15.35 -16.53
N SER A 88 29.14 14.56 -17.51
CA SER A 88 29.01 13.12 -17.38
C SER A 88 29.73 12.39 -18.52
N ARG A 89 30.49 11.35 -18.16
CA ARG A 89 31.17 10.46 -19.13
C ARG A 89 30.26 9.38 -19.70
N ILE A 90 29.04 9.25 -19.18
CA ILE A 90 28.01 8.31 -19.63
C ILE A 90 26.71 9.09 -19.84
N PRO A 91 25.87 8.72 -20.83
CA PRO A 91 24.63 9.44 -21.05
C PRO A 91 23.64 9.13 -19.90
N VAL A 92 22.81 10.09 -19.54
CA VAL A 92 21.81 9.95 -18.47
C VAL A 92 20.43 9.68 -19.06
N ALA A 93 19.61 8.94 -18.32
CA ALA A 93 18.23 8.66 -18.73
C ALA A 93 17.37 9.92 -18.60
N ASN A 94 16.64 10.25 -19.66
CA ASN A 94 15.65 11.32 -19.67
C ASN A 94 14.24 10.75 -19.45
N ALA A 95 13.41 11.47 -18.70
CA ALA A 95 12.06 11.06 -18.38
C ALA A 95 11.14 11.10 -19.62
N THR A 96 10.16 10.20 -19.65
CA THR A 96 9.15 10.15 -20.71
C THR A 96 7.83 10.77 -20.24
N LYS A 97 6.89 10.98 -21.17
CA LYS A 97 5.55 11.49 -20.85
C LYS A 97 4.62 10.31 -20.61
N HIS A 98 3.80 10.41 -19.57
CA HIS A 98 2.79 9.42 -19.23
C HIS A 98 1.40 10.04 -19.29
N GLN A 99 0.39 9.23 -19.62
CA GLN A 99 -1.01 9.60 -19.44
C GLN A 99 -1.45 9.19 -18.02
N CYS A 100 -1.72 10.17 -17.17
CA CYS A 100 -2.13 9.92 -15.80
C CYS A 100 -3.65 9.80 -15.67
N VAL A 101 -4.10 8.97 -14.74
CA VAL A 101 -5.48 9.00 -14.25
C VAL A 101 -5.76 10.33 -13.54
N ASN A 102 -7.03 10.74 -13.49
CA ASN A 102 -7.42 11.84 -12.62
C ASN A 102 -7.39 11.35 -11.16
N TRP A 103 -6.25 11.58 -10.50
CA TRP A 103 -6.00 11.09 -9.15
C TRP A 103 -7.07 11.52 -8.15
N GLN A 104 -7.47 12.80 -8.18
CA GLN A 104 -8.44 13.34 -7.25
C GLN A 104 -9.78 12.60 -7.35
N LYS A 105 -10.27 12.38 -8.57
CA LYS A 105 -11.53 11.64 -8.79
C LYS A 105 -11.45 10.20 -8.30
N LEU A 106 -10.34 9.51 -8.57
CA LEU A 106 -10.12 8.14 -8.11
C LEU A 106 -10.07 8.07 -6.58
N ASP A 107 -9.37 9.02 -5.96
CA ASP A 107 -9.18 9.08 -4.51
C ASP A 107 -10.49 9.42 -3.80
N ASP A 108 -11.26 10.39 -4.31
CA ASP A 108 -12.57 10.73 -3.78
C ASP A 108 -13.55 9.55 -3.90
N TRP A 109 -13.57 8.87 -5.05
CA TRP A 109 -14.40 7.68 -5.26
C TRP A 109 -14.06 6.56 -4.26
N THR A 110 -12.77 6.36 -4.02
CA THR A 110 -12.27 5.33 -3.08
C THR A 110 -12.62 5.69 -1.65
N ARG A 111 -12.36 6.94 -1.22
CA ARG A 111 -12.63 7.40 0.14
C ARG A 111 -14.12 7.32 0.48
N ALA A 112 -15.00 7.68 -0.46
CA ALA A 112 -16.45 7.59 -0.27
C ALA A 112 -16.95 6.16 -0.01
N ARG A 113 -16.18 5.15 -0.40
CA ARG A 113 -16.51 3.71 -0.24
C ARG A 113 -15.64 3.01 0.79
N SER A 114 -14.79 3.76 1.46
CA SER A 114 -13.82 3.21 2.40
C SER A 114 -14.44 3.00 3.78
N VAL A 115 -14.25 1.82 4.35
CA VAL A 115 -14.58 1.47 5.73
C VAL A 115 -13.31 1.24 6.53
N ASP A 116 -13.36 1.50 7.84
CA ASP A 116 -12.26 1.15 8.74
C ASP A 116 -12.26 -0.37 8.97
N MET A 117 -11.34 -1.07 8.30
CA MET A 117 -11.22 -2.52 8.44
C MET A 117 -10.59 -2.93 9.77
N MET A 118 -9.92 -1.99 10.46
CA MET A 118 -9.27 -2.24 11.75
C MET A 118 -10.24 -2.11 12.92
N LYS A 119 -11.53 -1.82 12.65
CA LYS A 119 -12.58 -1.80 13.66
C LYS A 119 -12.58 -3.12 14.46
N PRO A 120 -12.62 -3.07 15.80
CA PRO A 120 -12.63 -4.28 16.62
C PRO A 120 -13.75 -5.24 16.20
N GLY A 121 -13.41 -6.53 16.09
CA GLY A 121 -14.35 -7.58 15.70
C GLY A 121 -14.50 -7.80 14.19
N TRP A 122 -13.90 -6.97 13.32
CA TRP A 122 -14.02 -7.11 11.87
C TRP A 122 -13.01 -8.09 11.25
N LEU A 123 -11.79 -8.16 11.80
CA LEU A 123 -10.73 -9.06 11.33
C LEU A 123 -10.51 -10.22 12.31
N VAL A 124 -11.56 -11.01 12.54
CA VAL A 124 -11.51 -12.20 13.41
C VAL A 124 -11.33 -13.44 12.56
N HIS A 125 -10.25 -14.19 12.80
CA HIS A 125 -9.98 -15.42 12.06
C HIS A 125 -10.94 -16.53 12.50
N PRO A 126 -11.70 -17.18 11.58
CA PRO A 126 -12.73 -18.17 11.95
C PRO A 126 -12.21 -19.35 12.78
N LEU A 127 -10.94 -19.75 12.59
CA LEU A 127 -10.33 -20.89 13.29
C LEU A 127 -9.48 -20.50 14.51
N PHE A 128 -9.08 -19.24 14.64
CA PHE A 128 -8.15 -18.78 15.68
C PHE A 128 -8.79 -17.72 16.58
N ALA A 129 -10.12 -17.65 16.60
CA ALA A 129 -10.87 -16.61 17.29
C ALA A 129 -10.77 -16.65 18.82
N ASP A 130 -10.18 -17.69 19.42
CA ASP A 130 -10.09 -17.81 20.88
C ASP A 130 -8.68 -18.18 21.37
N GLU A 131 -7.99 -17.14 21.83
CA GLU A 131 -7.08 -17.11 23.00
C GLU A 131 -6.67 -15.65 23.35
N ASN A 132 -7.05 -14.66 22.53
CA ASN A 132 -6.82 -13.23 22.79
C ASN A 132 -7.90 -12.28 22.24
N ALA A 133 -9.15 -12.76 22.05
CA ALA A 133 -10.24 -11.95 21.52
C ALA A 133 -10.44 -10.66 22.35
N GLY A 134 -10.14 -9.50 21.75
CA GLY A 134 -10.21 -8.20 22.40
C GLY A 134 -8.85 -7.53 22.66
N LYS A 135 -7.72 -8.22 22.48
CA LYS A 135 -6.44 -7.52 22.35
C LYS A 135 -6.42 -6.89 20.97
N THR A 136 -6.42 -5.57 20.92
CA THR A 136 -6.04 -4.82 19.73
C THR A 136 -4.80 -5.46 19.14
N VAL A 137 -4.88 -6.04 17.94
CA VAL A 137 -3.71 -6.03 17.08
C VAL A 137 -3.51 -4.55 16.87
N ALA A 138 -2.67 -3.93 17.70
CA ALA A 138 -2.14 -2.64 17.36
C ALA A 138 -1.55 -2.88 15.99
N ALA A 139 -2.24 -2.40 14.95
CA ALA A 139 -1.51 -1.90 13.83
C ALA A 139 -0.46 -1.03 14.51
N ASN A 140 0.82 -1.36 14.33
CA ASN A 140 1.80 -0.31 14.25
C ASN A 140 1.36 0.51 13.02
N ALA A 141 0.24 1.23 13.15
CA ALA A 141 0.04 2.51 12.56
C ALA A 141 1.31 3.21 12.98
N SER A 142 2.24 3.29 12.02
CA SER A 142 3.35 4.21 12.08
C SER A 142 2.72 5.48 12.63
N GLN A 143 2.99 5.77 13.90
CA GLN A 143 2.44 6.94 14.54
C GLN A 143 2.77 8.07 13.59
N ALA A 144 1.76 8.84 13.18
CA ALA A 144 2.00 10.03 12.41
C ALA A 144 2.81 10.97 13.31
N SER A 145 4.13 10.79 13.29
CA SER A 145 5.07 11.62 14.00
C SER A 145 4.98 13.03 13.43
N PRO A 146 5.15 14.06 14.27
CA PRO A 146 5.07 15.45 13.82
C PRO A 146 6.06 15.65 12.68
N ILE A 147 5.59 16.27 11.58
CA ILE A 147 6.31 16.41 10.30
C ILE A 147 7.72 16.98 10.53
N PRO A 148 8.79 16.18 10.44
CA PRO A 148 10.16 16.67 10.43
C PRO A 148 10.58 17.01 8.98
N THR A 149 11.61 17.84 8.86
CA THR A 149 12.20 18.24 7.57
C THR A 149 13.31 17.30 7.07
N ASP A 150 13.47 16.13 7.70
CA ASP A 150 14.54 15.18 7.41
C ASP A 150 14.33 14.41 6.09
N ARG A 151 15.40 13.76 5.61
CA ARG A 151 15.34 12.92 4.40
C ARG A 151 14.44 11.70 4.61
N ALA A 152 14.33 11.20 5.84
CA ALA A 152 13.62 9.98 6.19
C ALA A 152 12.09 10.12 6.08
N THR A 153 11.54 11.33 6.06
CA THR A 153 10.08 11.59 5.97
C THR A 153 9.66 12.28 4.67
N ARG A 154 10.62 12.63 3.80
CA ARG A 154 10.37 13.38 2.56
C ARG A 154 9.37 12.69 1.62
N LEU A 155 9.47 11.37 1.44
CA LEU A 155 8.56 10.62 0.55
C LEU A 155 7.15 10.48 1.11
N GLU A 156 6.95 10.64 2.43
CA GLU A 156 5.61 10.56 3.03
C GLU A 156 4.72 11.77 2.66
N ARG A 157 5.30 12.88 2.18
CA ARG A 157 4.52 14.02 1.65
C ARG A 157 3.83 13.73 0.32
N TRP A 158 4.35 12.78 -0.45
CA TRP A 158 3.92 12.50 -1.82
C TRP A 158 2.96 11.32 -1.91
N ILE A 159 2.96 10.44 -0.91
CA ILE A 159 2.06 9.29 -0.84
C ILE A 159 0.78 9.75 -0.12
N PRO A 160 -0.39 9.76 -0.79
CA PRO A 160 -1.65 10.17 -0.17
C PRO A 160 -1.89 9.38 1.11
N THR A 161 -1.90 10.09 2.23
CA THR A 161 -2.12 9.48 3.53
C THR A 161 -3.62 9.22 3.73
N GLY A 162 -3.91 8.19 4.52
CA GLY A 162 -5.24 7.95 5.03
C GLY A 162 -5.93 6.68 4.53
N ILE A 163 -5.55 6.01 3.44
CA ILE A 163 -6.24 4.74 3.09
C ILE A 163 -5.67 3.51 3.82
N TRP A 164 -4.56 3.70 4.55
CA TRP A 164 -4.02 2.69 5.46
C TRP A 164 -5.01 2.34 6.57
N GLY A 165 -5.36 1.05 6.69
CA GLY A 165 -6.42 0.57 7.58
C GLY A 165 -7.85 0.74 7.04
N ARG A 166 -7.99 1.22 5.79
CA ARG A 166 -9.28 1.33 5.12
C ARG A 166 -9.42 0.31 3.99
N ALA A 167 -10.59 -0.30 3.89
CA ALA A 167 -10.97 -1.21 2.81
C ALA A 167 -12.13 -0.60 2.03
N ILE A 168 -12.26 -0.91 0.75
CA ILE A 168 -13.51 -0.70 0.01
C ILE A 168 -14.41 -1.92 0.16
N THR A 169 -15.72 -1.71 0.26
CA THR A 169 -16.71 -2.79 0.42
C THR A 169 -17.44 -3.14 -0.88
N GLN A 170 -17.32 -2.28 -1.91
CA GLN A 170 -17.95 -2.44 -3.22
C GLN A 170 -16.97 -2.09 -4.33
N ALA A 171 -16.42 -3.11 -5.00
CA ALA A 171 -15.52 -2.95 -6.15
C ALA A 171 -16.22 -3.23 -7.51
N ASN A 172 -17.52 -3.55 -7.49
CA ASN A 172 -18.26 -4.02 -8.67
C ASN A 172 -18.99 -2.92 -9.45
N GLU A 173 -19.00 -1.67 -8.97
CA GLU A 173 -19.52 -0.55 -9.74
C GLU A 173 -18.34 0.10 -10.46
N TYR A 174 -18.32 -0.01 -11.78
CA TYR A 174 -17.27 0.48 -12.66
C TYR A 174 -16.78 1.88 -12.26
N VAL A 175 -15.48 2.00 -12.02
CA VAL A 175 -14.77 3.28 -12.01
C VAL A 175 -14.69 3.71 -13.47
N LEU A 176 -15.56 4.64 -13.87
CA LEU A 176 -15.50 5.33 -15.18
C LEU A 176 -14.46 6.45 -15.16
#